data_AF-A0A3D2LAS6-F1
#
_entry.id   AF-A0A3D2LAS6-F1
#
_cell.length_a   1.000
_cell.length_b   1.000
_cell.length_c   1.000
_cell.angle_alpha   90.00
_cell.angle_beta   90.00
_cell.angle_gamma   90.00
#
_symmetry.space_group_name_H-M   'P 1'
#
loop_
_entity.id
_entity.type
_entity.pdbx_description
1 polymer ?
#
loop_
_entity_poly.entity_id
_entity_poly.type
_entity_poly.pdbx_seq_one_letter_code
_entity_poly.pdbx_strand_id
1 'polypeptide(L)'
;ILHVWALHVPGNNNPTGVEVQDVAKDTVPFHPYYTVKDAFAIVIFLIMFAVFVFYAPNVLGHADNYIEANPLVTPAHIVPEWYLLPFYAILRAITFDLGPIPAKLLGVIFMFAAIAVLFILPWLDTSKVKSMRYRPVAKQFFFGFVAVCLLLGWCGAANPDDAVIPALQGDPKLVVSYTADGQEATSEYKGGGEAYIDAKRFMESLPADANPSLSAVPAPTFMFRHFSLILTFCYFGFFVLLFFLGLTEKPKELPESIHKSVLKRHKASASAVPAE
;
A
#
# COMPACT_ATOMS: atom_id res chain seq x y z
N ILE A 1 -21.04 14.97 11.60
CA ILE A 1 -22.05 14.91 12.68
C ILE A 1 -22.34 13.46 13.08
N LEU A 2 -22.86 12.60 12.20
CA LEU A 2 -23.19 11.21 12.54
C LEU A 2 -22.00 10.40 13.08
N HIS A 3 -20.80 10.55 12.51
CA HIS A 3 -19.59 9.88 13.02
C HIS A 3 -19.26 10.28 14.47
N VAL A 4 -19.38 11.58 14.81
CA VAL A 4 -19.13 12.09 16.16
C VAL A 4 -20.19 11.55 17.14
N TRP A 5 -21.46 11.52 16.72
CA TRP A 5 -22.53 10.97 17.54
C TRP A 5 -22.34 9.47 17.80
N ALA A 6 -21.94 8.69 16.79
CA ALA A 6 -21.67 7.26 16.91
C ALA A 6 -20.56 6.94 17.91
N LEU A 7 -19.60 7.86 18.12
CA LEU A 7 -18.55 7.72 19.14
C LEU A 7 -19.00 8.20 20.54
N HIS A 8 -19.93 9.16 20.61
CA HIS A 8 -20.41 9.71 21.89
C HIS A 8 -21.28 8.73 22.68
N VAL A 9 -22.03 7.86 22.00
CA VAL A 9 -22.93 6.90 22.68
C VAL A 9 -22.17 5.80 23.43
N PRO A 10 -21.26 5.03 22.81
CA PRO A 10 -20.47 4.02 23.51
C PRO A 10 -19.27 4.61 24.27
N GLY A 11 -18.85 5.83 23.93
CA GLY A 11 -17.63 6.45 24.45
C GLY A 11 -16.37 6.09 23.64
N ASN A 12 -15.28 6.82 23.92
CA ASN A 12 -14.00 6.62 23.25
C ASN A 12 -13.30 5.34 23.70
N ASN A 13 -12.70 4.61 22.75
CA ASN A 13 -11.74 3.55 23.08
C ASN A 13 -10.41 4.15 23.58
N ASN A 14 -9.58 3.34 24.23
CA ASN A 14 -8.28 3.75 24.76
C ASN A 14 -7.19 2.70 24.45
N PRO A 15 -5.90 3.02 24.62
CA PRO A 15 -4.80 2.12 24.25
C PRO A 15 -4.80 0.76 24.97
N THR A 16 -5.52 0.64 26.08
CA THR A 16 -5.66 -0.65 26.78
C THR A 16 -6.76 -1.53 26.21
N GLY A 17 -7.75 -0.96 25.53
CA GLY A 17 -8.92 -1.69 25.06
C GLY A 17 -9.85 -2.19 26.18
N VAL A 18 -9.64 -1.75 27.42
CA VAL A 18 -10.49 -2.02 28.58
C VAL A 18 -11.50 -0.90 28.73
N GLU A 19 -12.75 -1.25 29.04
CA GLU A 19 -13.82 -0.28 29.26
C GLU A 19 -13.59 0.57 30.51
N VAL A 20 -14.23 1.75 30.53
CA VAL A 20 -14.26 2.62 31.70
C VAL A 20 -15.05 1.93 32.82
N GLN A 21 -14.45 1.76 34.00
CA GLN A 21 -15.13 1.16 35.16
C GLN A 21 -15.51 2.20 36.20
N ASP A 22 -14.62 3.16 36.48
CA ASP A 22 -14.83 4.24 37.43
C ASP A 22 -14.56 5.58 36.74
N VAL A 23 -15.62 6.32 36.40
CA VAL A 23 -15.53 7.58 35.66
C VAL A 23 -14.57 8.57 36.33
N ALA A 24 -14.57 8.63 37.67
CA ALA A 24 -13.75 9.60 38.40
C ALA A 24 -12.25 9.25 38.38
N LYS A 25 -11.90 7.96 38.26
CA LYS A 25 -10.49 7.50 38.26
C LYS A 25 -9.95 7.25 36.86
N ASP A 26 -10.77 6.73 35.97
CA ASP A 26 -10.39 6.29 34.64
C ASP A 26 -10.51 7.39 33.58
N THR A 27 -11.24 8.48 33.87
CA THR A 27 -11.48 9.55 32.91
C THR A 27 -11.16 10.93 33.47
N VAL A 28 -11.02 11.88 32.55
CA VAL A 28 -10.96 13.32 32.83
C VAL A 28 -11.96 14.01 31.89
N PRO A 29 -12.55 15.15 32.28
CA PRO A 29 -13.44 15.87 31.38
C PRO A 29 -12.70 16.27 30.09
N PHE A 30 -13.42 16.25 28.96
CA PHE A 30 -12.82 16.55 27.66
C PHE A 30 -12.19 17.95 27.64
N HIS A 31 -12.91 18.94 28.18
CA HIS A 31 -12.39 20.28 28.41
C HIS A 31 -11.94 20.43 29.87
N PRO A 32 -10.75 21.02 30.15
CA PRO A 32 -9.79 21.57 29.19
C PRO A 32 -8.78 20.55 28.65
N TYR A 33 -8.69 19.37 29.26
CA TYR A 33 -7.56 18.46 29.07
C TYR A 33 -7.31 18.03 27.62
N TYR A 34 -8.32 17.49 26.94
CA TYR A 34 -8.19 17.08 25.55
C TYR A 34 -8.27 18.27 24.60
N THR A 35 -9.07 19.31 24.90
CA THR A 35 -9.12 20.52 24.06
C THR A 35 -7.75 21.19 23.94
N VAL A 36 -7.02 21.37 25.04
CA VAL A 36 -5.68 21.98 25.04
C VAL A 36 -4.66 21.07 24.34
N LYS A 37 -4.72 19.76 24.61
CA LYS A 37 -3.85 18.77 23.94
C LYS A 37 -4.06 18.75 22.43
N ASP A 38 -5.30 18.75 21.97
CA ASP A 38 -5.65 18.69 20.55
C ASP A 38 -5.29 20.01 19.86
N ALA A 39 -5.53 21.16 20.51
CA ALA A 39 -5.10 22.46 20.00
C ALA A 39 -3.56 22.51 19.82
N PHE A 40 -2.81 22.02 20.79
CA PHE A 40 -1.35 21.91 20.68
C PHE A 40 -0.92 21.04 19.50
N ALA A 41 -1.54 19.86 19.33
CA ALA A 41 -1.25 18.97 18.20
C ALA A 41 -1.60 19.62 16.84
N ILE A 42 -2.72 20.34 16.76
CA ILE A 42 -3.14 21.08 15.56
C ILE A 42 -2.13 22.17 15.22
N VAL A 43 -1.65 22.93 16.20
CA VAL A 43 -0.65 23.98 15.97
C VAL A 43 0.65 23.38 15.41
N ILE A 44 1.14 22.27 15.98
CA ILE A 44 2.33 21.58 15.44
C ILE A 44 2.08 21.08 14.01
N PHE A 45 0.92 20.46 13.75
CA PHE A 45 0.56 20.02 12.41
C PHE A 45 0.51 21.19 11.41
N LEU A 46 -0.08 22.33 11.78
CA LEU A 46 -0.17 23.51 10.93
C LEU A 46 1.20 24.12 10.63
N ILE A 47 2.14 24.09 11.59
CA ILE A 47 3.53 24.52 11.35
C ILE A 47 4.18 23.62 10.28
N MET A 48 4.06 22.30 10.40
CA MET A 48 4.60 21.37 9.41
C MET A 48 3.90 21.51 8.05
N PHE A 49 2.57 21.64 8.04
CA PHE A 49 1.79 21.85 6.83
C PHE A 49 2.15 23.16 6.12
N ALA A 50 2.40 24.23 6.87
CA ALA A 50 2.87 25.50 6.32
C ALA A 50 4.20 25.36 5.56
N VAL A 51 5.09 24.43 5.96
CA VAL A 51 6.31 24.14 5.19
C VAL A 51 5.96 23.66 3.78
N PHE A 52 5.03 22.72 3.66
CA PHE A 52 4.59 22.23 2.35
C PHE A 52 3.90 23.32 1.54
N VAL A 53 3.02 24.12 2.15
CA VAL A 53 2.28 25.16 1.42
C VAL A 53 3.20 26.29 0.93
N PHE A 54 4.09 26.81 1.78
CA PHE A 54 4.86 28.00 1.47
C PHE A 54 6.24 27.72 0.85
N TYR A 55 6.87 26.59 1.19
CA TYR A 55 8.25 26.32 0.76
C TYR A 55 8.37 25.14 -0.22
N ALA A 56 7.40 24.23 -0.26
CA ALA A 56 7.45 23.04 -1.11
C ALA A 56 6.08 22.64 -1.72
N PRO A 57 5.32 23.57 -2.34
CA PRO A 57 3.93 23.33 -2.72
C PRO A 57 3.74 22.23 -3.78
N ASN A 58 4.77 21.98 -4.59
CA ASN A 58 4.68 21.06 -5.72
C ASN A 58 5.27 19.66 -5.43
N VAL A 59 5.82 19.42 -4.24
CA VAL A 59 6.50 18.15 -3.91
C VAL A 59 5.55 16.95 -3.93
N LEU A 60 4.27 17.15 -3.63
CA LEU A 60 3.26 16.09 -3.59
C LEU A 60 2.37 16.04 -4.84
N GLY A 61 2.61 16.93 -5.82
CA GLY A 61 1.85 17.01 -7.07
C GLY A 61 2.58 16.36 -8.25
N HIS A 62 1.87 16.20 -9.37
CA HIS A 62 2.45 15.70 -10.62
C HIS A 62 2.73 16.87 -11.56
N ALA A 63 3.95 16.96 -12.12
CA ALA A 63 4.34 18.06 -13.01
C ALA A 63 3.47 18.13 -14.28
N ASP A 64 3.02 16.98 -14.78
CA ASP A 64 2.15 16.89 -15.96
C ASP A 64 0.79 17.59 -15.77
N ASN A 65 0.35 17.82 -14.53
CA ASN A 65 -0.89 18.57 -14.26
C ASN A 65 -0.75 20.09 -14.50
N TYR A 66 0.44 20.58 -14.86
CA TYR A 66 0.63 21.94 -15.38
C TYR A 66 0.44 22.05 -16.90
N ILE A 67 0.32 20.92 -17.61
CA ILE A 67 0.06 20.88 -19.05
C ILE A 67 -1.45 20.84 -19.27
N GLU A 68 -1.95 21.62 -20.22
CA GLU A 68 -3.38 21.59 -20.58
C GLU A 68 -3.79 20.20 -21.08
N ALA A 69 -4.99 19.76 -20.68
CA ALA A 69 -5.47 18.43 -21.01
C ALA A 69 -5.61 18.23 -22.54
N ASN A 70 -4.97 17.19 -23.07
CA ASN A 70 -5.08 16.80 -24.47
C ASN A 70 -5.71 15.40 -24.60
N PRO A 71 -6.95 15.27 -25.10
CA PRO A 71 -7.62 13.97 -25.20
C PRO A 71 -7.03 13.03 -26.26
N LEU A 72 -6.14 13.52 -27.12
CA LEU A 72 -5.48 12.73 -28.18
C LEU A 72 -4.10 12.21 -27.79
N VAL A 73 -3.54 12.66 -26.67
CA VAL A 73 -2.17 12.33 -26.25
C VAL A 73 -2.14 12.02 -24.76
N THR A 74 -1.75 10.79 -24.42
CA THR A 74 -1.52 10.38 -23.02
C THR A 74 -0.07 10.67 -22.64
N PRO A 75 0.21 11.31 -21.49
CA PRO A 75 1.58 11.48 -20.99
C PRO A 75 2.29 10.14 -20.82
N ALA A 76 3.61 10.12 -21.07
CA ALA A 76 4.40 8.89 -21.02
C ALA A 76 4.49 8.28 -19.60
N HIS A 77 4.41 9.09 -18.55
CA HIS A 77 4.52 8.64 -17.16
C HIS A 77 3.26 9.03 -16.35
N ILE A 78 2.14 8.37 -16.68
CA ILE A 78 0.86 8.62 -16.00
C ILE A 78 0.78 7.88 -14.66
N VAL A 79 0.85 8.64 -13.56
CA VAL A 79 0.78 8.10 -12.19
C VAL A 79 -0.28 8.89 -11.40
N PRO A 80 -1.17 8.21 -10.66
CA PRO A 80 -2.16 8.90 -9.85
C PRO A 80 -1.51 9.56 -8.63
N GLU A 81 -2.28 10.35 -7.89
CA GLU A 81 -1.79 10.97 -6.67
C GLU A 81 -1.34 9.92 -5.64
N TRP A 82 -0.36 10.29 -4.83
CA TRP A 82 0.38 9.37 -3.97
C TRP A 82 -0.51 8.54 -3.01
N TYR A 83 -1.62 9.11 -2.54
CA TYR A 83 -2.57 8.44 -1.65
C TYR A 83 -3.47 7.41 -2.35
N LEU A 84 -3.51 7.41 -3.69
CA LEU A 84 -4.21 6.40 -4.51
C LEU A 84 -3.28 5.27 -4.97
N LEU A 85 -1.96 5.44 -4.86
CA LEU A 85 -0.97 4.49 -5.37
C LEU A 85 -1.14 3.05 -4.87
N PRO A 86 -1.41 2.77 -3.58
CA PRO A 86 -1.57 1.39 -3.13
C PRO A 86 -2.74 0.68 -3.84
N PHE A 87 -3.85 1.38 -4.08
CA PHE A 87 -5.02 0.83 -4.76
C PHE A 87 -4.78 0.68 -6.27
N TYR A 88 -4.09 1.64 -6.87
CA TYR A 88 -3.66 1.57 -8.26
C TYR A 88 -2.70 0.39 -8.50
N ALA A 89 -1.77 0.14 -7.57
CA ALA A 89 -0.86 -1.01 -7.60
C ALA A 89 -1.63 -2.34 -7.54
N ILE A 90 -2.65 -2.44 -6.68
CA ILE A 90 -3.55 -3.61 -6.62
C ILE A 90 -4.29 -3.80 -7.94
N LEU A 91 -4.85 -2.73 -8.53
CA LEU A 91 -5.59 -2.79 -9.79
C LEU A 91 -4.75 -3.37 -10.92
N ARG A 92 -3.53 -2.84 -11.12
CA ARG A 92 -2.67 -3.20 -12.25
C ARG A 92 -1.84 -4.47 -12.01
N ALA A 93 -1.80 -4.99 -10.79
CA ALA A 93 -1.12 -6.24 -10.48
C ALA A 93 -1.83 -7.46 -11.09
N ILE A 94 -3.14 -7.35 -11.33
CA ILE A 94 -3.97 -8.42 -11.85
C ILE A 94 -3.95 -8.40 -13.38
N THR A 95 -3.11 -9.25 -13.97
CA THR A 95 -2.91 -9.32 -15.42
C THR A 95 -3.31 -10.65 -16.04
N PHE A 96 -3.97 -11.52 -15.27
CA PHE A 96 -4.43 -12.83 -15.71
C PHE A 96 -5.96 -12.93 -15.63
N ASP A 97 -6.53 -13.72 -16.52
CA ASP A 97 -7.97 -14.01 -16.53
C ASP A 97 -8.28 -15.12 -15.52
N LEU A 98 -9.42 -15.01 -14.85
CA LEU A 98 -9.92 -16.04 -13.91
C LEU A 98 -11.21 -16.64 -14.46
N GLY A 99 -11.08 -17.72 -15.22
CA GLY A 99 -12.21 -18.38 -15.88
C GLY A 99 -12.94 -17.40 -16.82
N PRO A 100 -14.23 -17.08 -16.59
CA PRO A 100 -14.97 -16.13 -17.43
C PRO A 100 -14.69 -14.66 -17.09
N ILE A 101 -13.93 -14.35 -16.04
CA ILE A 101 -13.70 -12.97 -15.58
C ILE A 101 -12.38 -12.47 -16.17
N PRO A 102 -12.40 -11.45 -17.06
CA PRO A 102 -11.19 -10.92 -17.66
C PRO A 102 -10.36 -10.13 -16.63
N ALA A 103 -9.03 -10.10 -16.82
CA ALA A 103 -8.07 -9.42 -15.96
C ALA A 103 -8.45 -7.96 -15.65
N LYS A 104 -8.95 -7.25 -16.68
CA LYS A 104 -9.40 -5.85 -16.54
C LYS A 104 -10.53 -5.70 -15.52
N LEU A 105 -11.52 -6.59 -15.54
CA LEU A 105 -12.62 -6.58 -14.57
C LEU A 105 -12.12 -7.05 -13.19
N LEU A 106 -11.27 -8.08 -13.17
CA LEU A 106 -10.72 -8.63 -11.93
C LEU A 106 -9.89 -7.60 -11.16
N GLY A 107 -9.05 -6.82 -11.84
CA GLY A 107 -8.28 -5.72 -11.24
C GLY A 107 -9.17 -4.66 -10.58
N VAL A 108 -10.28 -4.29 -11.23
CA VAL A 108 -11.27 -3.36 -10.66
C VAL A 108 -11.93 -3.96 -9.41
N ILE A 109 -12.32 -5.24 -9.47
CA ILE A 109 -12.90 -5.95 -8.32
C ILE A 109 -11.92 -5.93 -7.13
N PHE A 110 -10.65 -6.27 -7.35
CA PHE A 110 -9.63 -6.27 -6.29
C PHE A 110 -9.38 -4.88 -5.72
N MET A 111 -9.34 -3.84 -6.56
CA MET A 111 -9.17 -2.47 -6.09
C MET A 111 -10.31 -2.04 -5.15
N PHE A 112 -11.57 -2.27 -5.54
CA PHE A 112 -12.71 -1.94 -4.69
C PHE A 112 -12.81 -2.85 -3.47
N ALA A 113 -12.48 -4.14 -3.61
CA ALA A 113 -12.44 -5.09 -2.51
C ALA A 113 -11.42 -4.68 -1.44
N ALA A 114 -10.31 -4.04 -1.83
CA ALA A 114 -9.28 -3.59 -0.89
C ALA A 114 -9.80 -2.52 0.09
N ILE A 115 -10.83 -1.76 -0.31
CA ILE A 115 -11.54 -0.81 0.55
C ILE A 115 -12.73 -1.50 1.23
N ALA A 116 -13.51 -2.29 0.47
CA ALA A 116 -14.70 -2.97 0.96
C ALA A 116 -14.40 -3.91 2.15
N VAL A 117 -13.22 -4.55 2.16
CA VAL A 117 -12.79 -5.44 3.24
C VAL A 117 -12.73 -4.72 4.60
N LEU A 118 -12.48 -3.40 4.62
CA LEU A 118 -12.47 -2.61 5.86
C LEU A 118 -13.85 -2.48 6.50
N PHE A 119 -14.92 -2.54 5.72
CA PHE A 119 -16.29 -2.51 6.25
C PHE A 119 -16.66 -3.82 6.92
N ILE A 120 -16.11 -4.95 6.48
CA ILE A 120 -16.35 -6.26 7.10
C ILE A 120 -15.30 -6.62 8.16
N LEU A 121 -14.28 -5.77 8.37
CA LEU A 121 -13.22 -5.96 9.35
C LEU A 121 -13.74 -6.30 10.77
N PRO A 122 -14.81 -5.68 11.29
CA PRO A 122 -15.33 -6.02 12.62
C PRO A 122 -15.76 -7.49 12.79
N TRP A 123 -16.08 -8.18 11.68
CA TRP A 123 -16.43 -9.61 11.68
C TRP A 123 -15.24 -10.52 11.34
N LEU A 124 -14.21 -9.97 10.69
CA LEU A 124 -12.98 -10.72 10.39
C LEU A 124 -12.05 -10.80 11.59
N ASP A 125 -11.98 -9.78 12.44
CA ASP A 125 -11.22 -9.88 13.69
C ASP A 125 -12.06 -10.54 14.80
N THR A 126 -11.90 -11.85 14.96
CA THR A 126 -12.67 -12.66 15.93
C THR A 126 -12.12 -12.59 17.36
N SER A 127 -11.02 -11.85 17.58
CA SER A 127 -10.39 -11.78 18.91
C SER A 127 -11.25 -11.02 19.91
N LYS A 128 -11.37 -11.57 21.12
CA LYS A 128 -12.04 -10.90 22.25
C LYS A 128 -11.22 -9.72 22.81
N VAL A 129 -9.92 -9.66 22.49
CA VAL A 129 -9.03 -8.61 23.01
C VAL A 129 -8.92 -7.47 21.99
N LYS A 130 -9.52 -6.32 22.35
CA LYS A 130 -9.64 -5.15 21.47
C LYS A 130 -8.29 -4.51 21.10
N SER A 131 -7.36 -4.44 22.05
CA SER A 131 -6.07 -3.75 21.83
C SER A 131 -4.99 -4.71 21.35
N MET A 132 -4.41 -4.42 20.18
CA MET A 132 -3.26 -5.15 19.64
C MET A 132 -2.01 -5.06 20.53
N ARG A 133 -1.97 -4.17 21.53
CA ARG A 133 -0.87 -4.13 22.52
C ARG A 133 -0.73 -5.45 23.29
N TYR A 134 -1.84 -6.17 23.47
CA TYR A 134 -1.90 -7.44 24.20
C TYR A 134 -1.99 -8.65 23.27
N ARG A 135 -1.86 -8.47 21.96
CA ARG A 135 -1.88 -9.54 20.96
C ARG A 135 -0.51 -9.64 20.29
N PRO A 136 0.44 -10.39 20.88
CA PRO A 136 1.84 -10.34 20.45
C PRO A 136 2.07 -10.77 19.00
N VAL A 137 1.30 -11.74 18.50
CA VAL A 137 1.43 -12.27 17.14
C VAL A 137 0.69 -11.35 16.16
N ALA A 138 -0.57 -11.01 16.44
CA ALA A 138 -1.33 -10.11 15.56
C ALA A 138 -0.66 -8.74 15.42
N LYS A 139 0.00 -8.23 16.47
CA LYS A 139 0.79 -6.99 16.41
C LYS A 139 1.92 -7.07 15.39
N GLN A 140 2.63 -8.19 15.27
CA GLN A 140 3.71 -8.36 14.30
C GLN A 140 3.16 -8.32 12.87
N PHE A 141 2.08 -9.06 12.62
CA PHE A 141 1.42 -9.05 11.31
C PHE A 141 0.79 -7.70 10.96
N PHE A 142 0.32 -6.93 11.95
CA PHE A 142 -0.13 -5.56 11.71
C PHE A 142 1.00 -4.66 11.18
N PHE A 143 2.20 -4.74 11.75
CA PHE A 143 3.35 -3.99 11.20
C PHE A 143 3.78 -4.52 9.83
N GLY A 144 3.68 -5.84 9.61
CA GLY A 144 3.83 -6.42 8.28
C GLY A 144 2.83 -5.86 7.27
N PHE A 145 1.56 -5.72 7.66
CA PHE A 145 0.51 -5.11 6.85
C PHE A 145 0.79 -3.64 6.54
N VAL A 146 1.23 -2.85 7.53
CA VAL A 146 1.68 -1.46 7.30
C VAL A 146 2.81 -1.42 6.28
N ALA A 147 3.81 -2.30 6.38
CA ALA A 147 4.87 -2.39 5.40
C ALA A 147 4.34 -2.76 4.01
N VAL A 148 3.40 -3.71 3.91
CA VAL A 148 2.74 -4.07 2.64
C VAL A 148 2.03 -2.87 2.01
N CYS A 149 1.29 -2.07 2.77
CA CYS A 149 0.62 -0.87 2.26
C CYS A 149 1.61 0.16 1.70
N LEU A 150 2.74 0.38 2.40
CA LEU A 150 3.80 1.29 1.94
C LEU A 150 4.50 0.77 0.68
N LEU A 151 4.80 -0.53 0.64
CA LEU A 151 5.41 -1.18 -0.52
C LEU A 151 4.47 -1.18 -1.73
N LEU A 152 3.16 -1.35 -1.53
CA LEU A 152 2.17 -1.18 -2.60
C LEU A 152 2.15 0.25 -3.11
N GLY A 153 2.24 1.25 -2.24
CA GLY A 153 2.39 2.65 -2.64
C GLY A 153 3.63 2.86 -3.53
N TRP A 154 4.76 2.26 -3.14
CA TRP A 154 5.98 2.31 -3.96
C TRP A 154 5.81 1.59 -5.31
N CYS A 155 5.22 0.39 -5.33
CA CYS A 155 4.89 -0.34 -6.57
C CYS A 155 3.94 0.42 -7.49
N GLY A 156 3.04 1.24 -6.93
CA GLY A 156 2.12 2.08 -7.69
C GLY A 156 2.81 3.24 -8.40
N ALA A 157 3.92 3.74 -7.86
CA ALA A 157 4.71 4.83 -8.45
C ALA A 157 5.71 4.37 -9.51
N ALA A 158 6.17 3.11 -9.46
CA ALA A 158 7.13 2.55 -10.41
C ALA A 158 6.45 2.09 -11.72
N ASN A 159 7.20 1.86 -12.80
CA ASN A 159 6.65 1.16 -13.96
C ASN A 159 6.51 -0.35 -13.66
N PRO A 160 5.45 -1.01 -14.14
CA PRO A 160 5.17 -2.39 -13.77
C PRO A 160 6.19 -3.37 -14.34
N ASP A 161 6.80 -3.02 -15.48
CA ASP A 161 7.79 -3.84 -16.19
C ASP A 161 9.24 -3.53 -15.76
N ASP A 162 9.46 -2.56 -14.88
CA ASP A 162 10.78 -2.26 -14.33
C ASP A 162 11.24 -3.36 -13.36
N ALA A 163 12.55 -3.57 -13.28
CA ALA A 163 13.17 -4.46 -12.31
C ALA A 163 13.06 -3.89 -10.90
N VAL A 164 12.57 -4.69 -9.94
CA VAL A 164 12.57 -4.29 -8.51
C VAL A 164 14.00 -4.27 -7.97
N ILE A 165 14.81 -5.24 -8.38
CA ILE A 165 16.22 -5.36 -8.00
C ILE A 165 17.03 -5.31 -9.30
N PRO A 166 17.66 -4.16 -9.63
CA PRO A 166 18.40 -3.99 -10.89
C PRO A 166 19.55 -4.99 -11.08
N ALA A 167 20.09 -5.55 -9.99
CA ALA A 167 21.14 -6.56 -10.01
C ALA A 167 20.66 -7.98 -10.40
N LEU A 168 19.33 -8.23 -10.36
CA LEU A 168 18.73 -9.52 -10.72
C LEU A 168 18.07 -9.40 -12.11
N GLN A 169 18.92 -9.25 -13.13
CA GLN A 169 18.50 -9.34 -14.53
C GLN A 169 18.52 -10.80 -14.97
N GLY A 170 17.48 -11.22 -15.71
CA GLY A 170 17.42 -12.51 -16.37
C GLY A 170 18.07 -12.45 -17.75
N ASP A 171 17.95 -13.53 -18.51
CA ASP A 171 18.48 -13.59 -19.87
C ASP A 171 17.87 -12.49 -20.74
N PRO A 172 18.68 -11.77 -21.55
CA PRO A 172 18.19 -10.67 -22.37
C PRO A 172 17.15 -11.16 -23.38
N LYS A 173 16.05 -10.40 -23.52
CA LYS A 173 15.09 -10.60 -24.61
C LYS A 173 15.60 -9.90 -25.87
N LEU A 174 15.35 -10.50 -27.02
CA LEU A 174 15.63 -9.87 -28.32
C LEU A 174 14.38 -9.12 -28.77
N VAL A 175 14.55 -7.84 -29.13
CA VAL A 175 13.46 -6.98 -29.61
C VAL A 175 13.80 -6.54 -31.03
N VAL A 176 12.89 -6.83 -31.96
CA VAL A 176 12.92 -6.31 -33.32
C VAL A 176 12.05 -5.07 -33.38
N SER A 177 12.65 -3.91 -33.62
CA SER A 177 11.94 -2.64 -33.84
C SER A 177 11.85 -2.36 -35.34
N TYR A 178 10.65 -2.10 -35.85
CA TYR A 178 10.38 -1.90 -37.27
C TYR A 178 9.24 -0.90 -37.49
N THR A 179 9.13 -0.38 -38.70
CA THR A 179 8.01 0.49 -39.11
C THR A 179 6.99 -0.35 -39.87
N ALA A 180 5.74 -0.34 -39.44
CA ALA A 180 4.62 -0.94 -40.17
C ALA A 180 3.53 0.10 -40.37
N ASP A 181 3.09 0.29 -41.62
CA ASP A 181 2.06 1.27 -41.99
C ASP A 181 2.36 2.71 -41.49
N GLY A 182 3.64 3.08 -41.47
CA GLY A 182 4.11 4.39 -41.00
C GLY A 182 4.13 4.57 -39.48
N GLN A 183 3.91 3.50 -38.69
CA GLN A 183 4.00 3.51 -37.24
C GLN A 183 5.15 2.63 -36.74
N GLU A 184 5.82 3.05 -35.67
CA GLU A 184 6.81 2.22 -34.99
C GLU A 184 6.12 1.04 -34.29
N ALA A 185 6.62 -0.16 -34.54
CA ALA A 185 6.16 -1.41 -33.96
C ALA A 185 7.36 -2.23 -33.44
N THR A 186 7.09 -3.08 -32.45
CA THR A 186 8.11 -3.95 -31.85
C THR A 186 7.62 -5.38 -31.71
N SER A 187 8.48 -6.35 -32.00
CA SER A 187 8.24 -7.78 -31.77
C SER A 187 9.29 -8.35 -30.81
N GLU A 188 8.84 -9.10 -29.80
CA GLU A 188 9.71 -9.65 -28.74
C GLU A 188 9.96 -11.14 -28.93
N TYR A 189 11.23 -11.55 -28.76
CA TYR A 189 11.68 -12.94 -28.84
C TYR A 189 12.41 -13.29 -27.54
N LYS A 190 11.95 -14.37 -26.88
CA LYS A 190 12.53 -14.87 -25.62
C LYS A 190 13.13 -16.24 -25.87
N GLY A 191 14.39 -16.45 -25.46
CA GLY A 191 15.10 -17.72 -25.61
C GLY A 191 16.57 -17.53 -26.02
N GLY A 192 17.32 -18.64 -26.05
CA GLY A 192 18.74 -18.67 -26.45
C GLY A 192 18.93 -18.59 -27.98
N GLY A 193 19.78 -19.46 -28.55
CA GLY A 193 20.14 -19.41 -29.97
C GLY A 193 18.97 -19.46 -30.96
N GLU A 194 17.87 -20.12 -30.63
CA GLU A 194 16.67 -20.21 -31.48
C GLU A 194 15.94 -18.86 -31.60
N ALA A 195 15.89 -18.06 -30.53
CA ALA A 195 15.23 -16.76 -30.54
C ALA A 195 15.92 -15.75 -31.49
N TYR A 196 17.25 -15.88 -31.67
CA TYR A 196 17.99 -15.08 -32.65
C TYR A 196 17.62 -15.43 -34.10
N ILE A 197 17.46 -16.73 -34.38
CA ILE A 197 17.09 -17.22 -35.71
C ILE A 197 15.67 -16.78 -36.04
N ASP A 198 14.73 -16.92 -35.10
CA ASP A 198 13.35 -16.49 -35.29
C ASP A 198 13.22 -14.97 -35.46
N ALA A 199 13.96 -14.19 -34.66
CA ALA A 199 14.01 -12.74 -34.80
C ALA A 199 14.54 -12.33 -36.18
N LYS A 200 15.62 -12.95 -36.67
CA LYS A 200 16.14 -12.69 -38.02
C LYS A 200 15.15 -13.08 -39.11
N ARG A 201 14.52 -14.24 -39.01
CA ARG A 201 13.55 -14.72 -40.00
C ARG A 201 12.35 -13.78 -40.09
N PHE A 202 11.92 -13.23 -38.97
CA PHE A 202 10.89 -12.20 -38.95
C PHE A 202 11.35 -10.90 -39.62
N MET A 203 12.57 -10.42 -39.31
CA MET A 203 13.13 -9.23 -39.97
C MET A 203 13.17 -9.37 -41.49
N GLU A 204 13.51 -10.57 -41.99
CA GLU A 204 13.54 -10.87 -43.42
C GLU A 204 12.14 -10.95 -44.06
N SER A 205 11.10 -11.20 -43.26
CA SER A 205 9.70 -11.24 -43.73
C SER A 205 9.03 -9.87 -43.82
N LEU A 206 9.65 -8.84 -43.25
CA LEU A 206 9.12 -7.48 -43.26
C LEU A 206 9.32 -6.80 -44.63
N PRO A 207 8.43 -5.88 -45.03
CA PRO A 207 8.57 -5.15 -46.28
C PRO A 207 9.81 -4.23 -46.24
N ALA A 208 10.36 -3.92 -47.42
CA ALA A 208 11.67 -3.26 -47.54
C ALA A 208 11.73 -1.84 -46.95
N ASP A 209 10.57 -1.21 -46.76
CA ASP A 209 10.39 0.11 -46.14
C ASP A 209 10.30 0.06 -44.61
N ALA A 210 10.28 -1.13 -44.00
CA ALA A 210 10.09 -1.30 -42.56
C ALA A 210 11.33 -0.98 -41.71
N ASN A 211 12.53 -0.80 -42.30
CA ASN A 211 13.78 -0.49 -41.61
C ASN A 211 13.99 -1.23 -40.26
N PRO A 212 13.97 -2.58 -40.25
CA PRO A 212 14.01 -3.32 -39.01
C PRO A 212 15.38 -3.25 -38.32
N SER A 213 15.39 -3.17 -36.99
CA SER A 213 16.59 -3.20 -36.15
C SER A 213 16.43 -4.21 -35.02
N LEU A 214 17.51 -4.90 -34.67
CA LEU A 214 17.53 -5.89 -33.59
C LEU A 214 18.32 -5.35 -32.41
N SER A 215 17.72 -5.37 -31.22
CA SER A 215 18.37 -4.99 -29.98
C SER A 215 18.16 -6.06 -28.91
N ALA A 216 19.16 -6.26 -28.05
CA ALA A 216 19.02 -7.08 -26.85
C ALA A 216 18.61 -6.18 -25.68
N VAL A 217 17.43 -6.42 -25.12
CA VAL A 217 16.90 -5.69 -23.96
C VAL A 217 17.02 -6.60 -22.74
N PRO A 218 17.62 -6.16 -21.62
CA PRO A 218 17.64 -6.94 -20.40
C PRO A 218 16.20 -7.26 -19.94
N ALA A 219 15.90 -8.53 -19.65
CA ALA A 219 14.60 -8.91 -19.10
C ALA A 219 14.73 -9.05 -17.58
N PRO A 220 13.99 -8.27 -16.76
CA PRO A 220 14.06 -8.42 -15.31
C PRO A 220 13.52 -9.79 -14.87
N THR A 221 14.24 -10.50 -14.00
CA THR A 221 13.74 -11.74 -13.41
C THR A 221 12.58 -11.45 -12.45
N PHE A 222 12.63 -10.31 -11.75
CA PHE A 222 11.62 -9.90 -10.78
C PHE A 222 11.17 -8.45 -11.01
N MET A 223 10.03 -8.32 -11.70
CA MET A 223 9.40 -7.04 -12.05
C MET A 223 8.47 -6.51 -10.94
N PHE A 224 8.23 -5.20 -10.94
CA PHE A 224 7.28 -4.56 -10.02
C PHE A 224 5.87 -5.14 -10.13
N ARG A 225 5.45 -5.61 -11.31
CA ARG A 225 4.19 -6.34 -11.49
C ARG A 225 4.11 -7.57 -10.58
N HIS A 226 5.14 -8.42 -10.57
CA HIS A 226 5.17 -9.63 -9.74
C HIS A 226 5.18 -9.29 -8.25
N PHE A 227 5.97 -8.28 -7.87
CA PHE A 227 6.04 -7.84 -6.49
C PHE A 227 4.70 -7.27 -6.01
N SER A 228 4.06 -6.43 -6.81
CA SER A 228 2.72 -5.89 -6.53
C SER A 228 1.67 -6.98 -6.42
N LEU A 229 1.77 -8.06 -7.21
CA LEU A 229 0.87 -9.21 -7.11
C LEU A 229 1.03 -9.93 -5.77
N ILE A 230 2.27 -10.23 -5.37
CA ILE A 230 2.56 -10.85 -4.06
C ILE A 230 2.03 -9.98 -2.92
N LEU A 231 2.30 -8.67 -2.97
CA LEU A 231 1.84 -7.72 -1.96
C LEU A 231 0.31 -7.60 -1.92
N THR A 232 -0.36 -7.66 -3.07
CA THR A 232 -1.83 -7.72 -3.14
C THR A 232 -2.36 -8.94 -2.39
N PHE A 233 -1.77 -10.11 -2.59
CA PHE A 233 -2.15 -11.31 -1.84
C PHE A 233 -1.84 -11.19 -0.35
N CYS A 234 -0.68 -10.61 0.03
CA CYS A 234 -0.36 -10.34 1.43
C CYS A 234 -1.35 -9.35 2.07
N TYR A 235 -1.82 -8.35 1.33
CA TYR A 235 -2.80 -7.36 1.78
C TYR A 235 -4.11 -8.05 2.17
N PHE A 236 -4.70 -8.84 1.26
CA PHE A 236 -5.94 -9.58 1.56
C PHE A 236 -5.70 -10.72 2.57
N GLY A 237 -4.54 -11.36 2.51
CA GLY A 237 -4.12 -12.40 3.43
C GLY A 237 -4.07 -11.94 4.88
N PHE A 238 -3.73 -10.67 5.14
CA PHE A 238 -3.79 -10.10 6.50
C PHE A 238 -5.19 -10.19 7.11
N PHE A 239 -6.23 -9.87 6.35
CA PHE A 239 -7.61 -9.89 6.84
C PHE A 239 -8.10 -11.32 7.11
N VAL A 240 -7.71 -12.28 6.26
CA VAL A 240 -7.96 -13.70 6.50
C VAL A 240 -7.18 -14.19 7.72
N LEU A 241 -5.93 -13.76 7.86
CA LEU A 241 -5.08 -14.13 8.99
C LEU A 241 -5.64 -13.61 10.32
N LEU A 242 -6.21 -12.39 10.35
CA LEU A 242 -6.86 -11.85 11.55
C LEU A 242 -7.97 -12.78 12.06
N PHE A 243 -8.74 -13.39 11.15
CA PHE A 243 -9.78 -14.35 11.51
C PHE A 243 -9.21 -15.56 12.25
N PHE A 244 -8.14 -16.17 11.72
CA PHE A 244 -7.53 -17.33 12.35
C PHE A 244 -6.76 -16.98 13.63
N LEU A 245 -6.06 -15.84 13.65
CA LEU A 245 -5.36 -15.37 14.85
C LEU A 245 -6.34 -15.05 15.97
N GLY A 246 -7.50 -14.47 15.67
CA GLY A 246 -8.52 -14.23 16.69
C GLY A 246 -9.03 -15.51 17.37
N LEU A 247 -9.01 -16.65 16.67
CA LEU A 247 -9.41 -17.95 17.21
C LEU A 247 -8.30 -18.68 17.97
N THR A 248 -7.03 -18.45 17.61
CA THR A 248 -5.90 -19.30 18.04
C THR A 248 -4.88 -18.59 18.94
N GLU A 249 -4.75 -17.27 18.82
CA GLU A 249 -3.77 -16.49 19.56
C GLU A 249 -4.11 -16.47 21.06
N LYS A 250 -3.09 -16.66 21.91
CA LYS A 250 -3.19 -16.45 23.36
C LYS A 250 -2.80 -15.01 23.70
N PRO A 251 -3.75 -14.12 24.06
CA PRO A 251 -3.44 -12.74 24.37
C PRO A 251 -2.73 -12.61 25.73
N LYS A 252 -2.01 -11.51 25.91
CA LYS A 252 -1.47 -11.08 27.20
C LYS A 252 -2.60 -10.62 28.12
N GLU A 253 -2.32 -10.67 29.42
CA GLU A 253 -3.24 -10.17 30.45
C GLU A 253 -3.54 -8.68 30.26
N LEU A 254 -4.83 -8.36 30.36
CA LEU A 254 -5.33 -7.00 30.33
C LEU A 254 -5.19 -6.37 31.72
N PRO A 255 -4.94 -5.05 31.82
CA PRO A 255 -5.02 -4.35 33.08
C PRO A 255 -6.45 -4.40 33.61
N GLU A 256 -6.61 -4.45 34.94
CA GLU A 256 -7.94 -4.46 35.55
C GLU A 256 -8.74 -3.19 35.27
N SER A 257 -8.07 -2.04 35.13
CA SER A 257 -8.70 -0.75 34.84
C SER A 257 -7.74 0.19 34.11
N ILE A 258 -8.29 1.28 33.57
CA ILE A 258 -7.53 2.29 32.83
C ILE A 258 -6.53 2.98 33.78
N HIS A 259 -6.97 3.45 34.95
CA HIS A 259 -6.08 4.15 35.88
C HIS A 259 -4.92 3.28 36.39
N LYS A 260 -5.15 1.98 36.65
CA LYS A 260 -4.07 1.06 37.05
C LYS A 260 -3.02 0.90 35.95
N SER A 261 -3.44 0.91 34.69
CA SER A 261 -2.50 0.88 33.56
C SER A 261 -1.61 2.13 33.49
N VAL A 262 -2.19 3.29 33.81
CA VAL A 262 -1.48 4.59 33.83
C VAL A 262 -0.50 4.65 35.00
N LEU A 263 -0.94 4.31 36.21
CA LEU A 263 -0.11 4.33 37.42
C LEU A 263 1.05 3.32 37.33
N LYS A 264 0.79 2.10 36.82
CA LYS A 264 1.85 1.10 36.60
C LYS A 264 2.91 1.62 35.63
N ARG A 265 2.50 2.33 34.56
CA ARG A 265 3.42 2.93 33.60
C ARG A 265 4.27 4.04 34.24
N HIS A 266 3.67 4.90 35.06
CA HIS A 266 4.42 5.94 35.79
C HIS A 266 5.45 5.33 36.75
N LYS A 267 5.09 4.27 37.48
CA LYS A 267 6.03 3.58 38.38
C LYS A 267 7.21 2.98 37.60
N ALA A 268 6.95 2.36 36.45
CA ALA A 268 8.00 1.81 35.59
C ALA A 268 8.91 2.89 34.99
N SER A 269 8.35 4.04 34.59
CA SER A 269 9.11 5.18 34.07
C SER A 269 9.95 5.86 35.16
N ALA A 270 9.43 5.94 36.38
CA ALA A 270 10.15 6.51 37.53
C ALA A 270 11.32 5.62 37.97
N SER A 271 11.20 4.28 37.86
CA SER A 271 12.28 3.34 38.14
C SER A 271 13.33 3.21 37.02
N ALA A 272 13.08 3.78 35.84
CA ALA A 272 13.95 3.69 34.66
C ALA A 272 14.88 4.92 34.48
N VAL A 273 14.87 5.87 35.43
CA VAL A 273 15.88 6.93 35.48
C VAL A 273 17.21 6.29 35.87
N PRO A 274 18.28 6.40 35.06
CA PRO A 274 19.56 5.78 35.38
C PRO A 274 20.13 6.41 36.65
N ALA A 275 20.67 5.57 37.54
CA ALA A 275 21.59 6.04 38.56
C ALA A 275 22.78 6.70 37.85
N GLU A 276 23.09 7.94 38.23
CA GLU A 276 24.24 8.71 37.76
C GLU A 276 25.57 7.97 37.94
#